data_AF-A0A8B7DJ23-F1
#
_entry.id   AF-A0A8B7DJ23-F1
#
_cell.length_a   1.000
_cell.length_b   1.000
_cell.length_c   1.000
_cell.angle_alpha   90.00
_cell.angle_beta   90.00
_cell.angle_gamma   90.00
#
_symmetry.space_group_name_H-M   'P 1'
#
loop_
_entity.id
_entity.type
_entity.pdbx_description
1 polymer ?
#
loop_
_entity_poly.entity_id
_entity_poly.type
_entity_poly.pdbx_seq_one_letter_code
_entity_poly.pdbx_strand_id
1 'polypeptide(L)'
;MTLALLASIFVLPKKSFNERDSLLIEDKKDSSMFNEDAYLNCSVDLEILKKSKHLKNELTRLIDSKPSKLKKILMLLKMSSFAKLIRNKEFLISSVLYGFYTLFTVGYEELFPVFASTSIEYGGLGMSTSEIGLLYLIVSVAMFIAQIVFINKMIDKFGSKKIFISSSLIFGSLMPMIPLISIIKNKTFLWIILSINQVTVRIAMMSGFTAVNIFINNSVESDLTGLANGVGMSISCIGRSIGPASFGSLFSWSLANKGRSFPFNQYFSFFLILVVTIGVSLISFYIPKFLNKKKIESVQKSTVTLTTSVYEL
;
A
#
# COMPACT_ATOMS: atom_id res chain seq x y z
N MET A 1 4.22 12.16 9.87
CA MET A 1 2.96 11.43 9.65
C MET A 1 1.74 12.35 9.54
N THR A 2 1.60 13.38 10.38
CA THR A 2 0.50 14.38 10.30
C THR A 2 0.62 15.36 9.12
N LEU A 3 1.84 15.76 8.75
CA LEU A 3 2.08 16.70 7.64
C LEU A 3 1.73 16.15 6.25
N ALA A 4 1.89 14.86 5.99
CA ALA A 4 1.57 14.27 4.67
C ALA A 4 0.05 14.12 4.46
N LEU A 5 -0.68 13.76 5.51
CA LEU A 5 -2.15 13.74 5.51
C LEU A 5 -2.72 15.16 5.42
N LEU A 6 -2.18 16.12 6.17
CA LEU A 6 -2.52 17.54 6.03
C LEU A 6 -2.18 18.07 4.63
N ALA A 7 -1.01 17.75 4.09
CA ALA A 7 -0.63 18.15 2.73
C ALA A 7 -1.55 17.52 1.67
N SER A 8 -2.00 16.28 1.83
CA SER A 8 -2.97 15.69 0.89
C SER A 8 -4.34 16.40 0.90
N ILE A 9 -4.73 16.98 2.04
CA ILE A 9 -5.98 17.73 2.19
C ILE A 9 -5.83 19.19 1.72
N PHE A 10 -4.64 19.78 1.85
CA PHE A 10 -4.40 21.22 1.63
C PHE A 10 -3.57 21.57 0.38
N VAL A 11 -2.76 20.65 -0.16
CA VAL A 11 -1.74 20.90 -1.20
C VAL A 11 -2.10 20.25 -2.55
N LEU A 12 -3.14 19.42 -2.63
CA LEU A 12 -3.67 19.03 -3.93
C LEU A 12 -4.22 20.28 -4.64
N PRO A 13 -3.88 20.52 -5.92
CA PRO A 13 -4.42 21.65 -6.65
C PRO A 13 -5.94 21.52 -6.62
N LYS A 14 -6.60 22.53 -6.05
CA LYS A 14 -8.04 22.71 -6.18
C LYS A 14 -8.30 22.85 -7.68
N LYS A 15 -8.61 21.75 -8.37
CA LYS A 15 -9.34 21.84 -9.63
C LYS A 15 -10.59 22.63 -9.28
N SER A 16 -10.66 23.86 -9.78
CA SER A 16 -11.85 24.69 -9.77
C SER A 16 -12.93 23.87 -10.45
N PHE A 17 -13.72 23.14 -9.66
CA PHE A 17 -14.92 22.49 -10.13
C PHE A 17 -15.87 23.62 -10.51
N ASN A 18 -15.86 23.96 -11.79
CA ASN A 18 -16.82 24.90 -12.35
C ASN A 18 -18.19 24.21 -12.25
N GLU A 19 -19.19 24.89 -11.71
CA GLU A 19 -20.57 24.41 -11.65
C GLU A 19 -21.15 24.04 -13.03
N ARG A 20 -20.48 24.42 -14.12
CA ARG A 20 -20.78 23.98 -15.49
C ARG A 20 -20.51 22.48 -15.71
N ASP A 21 -19.52 21.89 -15.04
CA ASP A 21 -19.16 20.48 -15.25
C ASP A 21 -20.16 19.52 -14.60
N SER A 22 -20.87 19.95 -13.55
CA SER A 22 -21.98 19.20 -12.96
C SER A 22 -23.23 19.20 -13.84
N LEU A 23 -23.50 20.30 -14.55
CA LEU A 23 -24.65 20.41 -15.45
C LEU A 23 -24.47 19.53 -16.71
N LEU A 24 -23.24 19.40 -17.20
CA LEU A 24 -22.92 18.54 -18.36
C LEU A 24 -23.08 17.04 -18.08
N ILE A 25 -23.10 16.62 -16.80
CA ILE A 25 -23.30 15.22 -16.42
C ILE A 25 -24.79 14.89 -16.26
N GLU A 26 -25.64 15.87 -15.91
CA GLU A 26 -27.10 15.70 -15.85
C GLU A 26 -27.78 15.85 -17.22
N ASP A 27 -27.28 16.72 -18.12
CA ASP A 27 -27.88 16.90 -19.46
C ASP A 27 -27.62 15.75 -20.44
N LYS A 28 -26.70 14.84 -20.13
CA LYS A 28 -26.35 13.73 -21.04
C LYS A 28 -27.38 12.60 -21.10
N LYS A 29 -28.51 12.74 -20.39
CA LYS A 29 -29.61 11.77 -20.43
C LYS A 29 -30.68 12.07 -21.49
N ASP A 30 -30.72 13.27 -22.06
CA ASP A 30 -31.76 13.67 -23.05
C ASP A 30 -31.15 14.38 -24.27
N SER A 31 -30.19 13.75 -24.96
CA SER A 31 -29.64 14.30 -26.22
C SER A 31 -29.90 13.37 -27.40
N SER A 32 -31.18 13.26 -27.80
CA SER A 32 -31.58 12.82 -29.13
C SER A 32 -32.10 14.00 -29.95
N MET A 33 -31.43 15.16 -29.95
CA MET A 33 -31.86 16.27 -30.80
C MET A 33 -30.85 17.41 -30.97
N PHE A 34 -29.59 17.17 -31.33
CA PHE A 34 -28.75 18.26 -31.86
C PHE A 34 -27.90 17.78 -33.02
N ASN A 35 -28.32 18.20 -34.22
CA ASN A 35 -27.61 18.04 -35.48
C ASN A 35 -26.50 19.11 -35.54
N GLU A 36 -25.30 18.71 -35.94
CA GLU A 36 -24.05 19.48 -35.76
C GLU A 36 -23.75 20.45 -36.92
N ASP A 37 -24.77 20.88 -37.68
CA ASP A 37 -24.60 21.67 -38.92
C ASP A 37 -25.15 23.11 -38.86
N ALA A 38 -25.54 23.62 -37.70
CA ALA A 38 -26.13 24.97 -37.58
C ALA A 38 -25.15 26.02 -37.04
N TYR A 39 -24.01 26.22 -37.71
CA TYR A 39 -23.22 27.43 -37.58
C TYR A 39 -23.15 28.17 -38.91
N LEU A 40 -24.24 28.82 -39.30
CA LEU A 40 -24.20 30.09 -40.05
C LEU A 40 -25.61 30.70 -40.03
N ASN A 41 -25.70 31.95 -39.56
CA ASN A 41 -26.88 32.83 -39.53
C ASN A 41 -27.96 32.55 -38.47
N CYS A 42 -27.86 33.21 -37.32
CA CYS A 42 -29.05 33.84 -36.73
C CYS A 42 -28.67 34.93 -35.73
N SER A 43 -29.29 36.10 -35.90
CA SER A 43 -29.34 37.19 -34.93
C SER A 43 -29.86 36.66 -33.59
N VAL A 44 -29.09 36.87 -32.52
CA VAL A 44 -29.47 36.46 -31.17
C VAL A 44 -30.63 37.32 -30.69
N ASP A 45 -31.79 36.69 -30.52
CA ASP A 45 -33.03 37.34 -30.08
C ASP A 45 -32.95 37.68 -28.57
N LEU A 46 -32.89 38.98 -28.26
CA LEU A 46 -32.61 39.52 -26.92
C LEU A 46 -33.67 39.16 -25.86
N GLU A 47 -34.88 38.78 -26.28
CA GLU A 47 -35.95 38.35 -25.38
C GLU A 47 -35.71 36.96 -24.78
N ILE A 48 -35.10 36.04 -25.54
CA ILE A 48 -34.79 34.68 -25.08
C ILE A 48 -33.73 34.73 -23.96
N LEU A 49 -32.76 35.64 -24.09
CA LEU A 49 -31.74 35.89 -23.06
C LEU A 49 -32.33 36.48 -21.77
N LYS A 50 -33.32 37.37 -21.86
CA LYS A 50 -34.02 37.90 -20.68
C LYS A 50 -34.84 36.83 -19.96
N LYS A 51 -35.55 35.99 -20.72
CA LYS A 51 -36.36 34.89 -20.17
C LYS A 51 -35.49 33.82 -19.49
N SER A 52 -34.34 33.50 -20.08
CA SER A 52 -33.32 32.61 -19.49
C SER A 52 -32.79 33.15 -18.15
N LYS A 53 -32.49 34.45 -18.06
CA LYS A 53 -32.06 35.09 -16.81
C LYS A 53 -33.13 35.05 -15.72
N HIS A 54 -34.40 35.27 -16.07
CA HIS A 54 -35.50 35.22 -15.12
C HIS A 54 -35.71 33.81 -14.56
N LEU A 55 -35.69 32.80 -15.43
CA LEU A 55 -35.83 31.39 -15.04
C LEU A 55 -34.67 30.94 -14.14
N LYS A 56 -33.45 31.41 -14.42
CA LYS A 56 -32.26 31.16 -13.59
C LYS A 56 -32.42 31.77 -12.19
N ASN A 57 -33.01 32.96 -12.09
CA ASN A 57 -33.27 33.61 -10.81
C ASN A 57 -34.34 32.90 -9.97
N GLU A 58 -35.39 32.36 -10.60
CA GLU A 58 -36.41 31.55 -9.90
C GLU A 58 -35.86 30.21 -9.42
N LEU A 59 -35.06 29.52 -10.25
CA LEU A 59 -34.44 28.25 -9.88
C LEU A 59 -33.46 28.42 -8.69
N THR A 60 -32.78 29.57 -8.64
CA THR A 60 -31.86 29.91 -7.54
C THR A 60 -32.61 30.10 -6.21
N ARG A 61 -33.86 30.59 -6.23
CA ARG A 61 -34.69 30.77 -5.03
C ARG A 61 -35.23 29.47 -4.45
N LEU A 62 -35.36 28.41 -5.24
CA LEU A 62 -35.90 27.12 -4.79
C LEU A 62 -34.84 26.21 -4.15
N ILE A 63 -33.54 26.55 -4.26
CA ILE A 63 -32.40 25.76 -3.73
C ILE A 63 -31.88 26.34 -2.39
N ASP A 64 -32.69 27.14 -1.67
CA ASP A 64 -32.25 27.83 -0.45
C ASP A 64 -32.44 27.03 0.85
N SER A 65 -32.31 25.69 0.81
CA SER A 65 -32.08 24.90 2.02
C SER A 65 -30.58 24.66 2.20
N LYS A 66 -29.88 25.64 2.82
CA LYS A 66 -28.44 25.53 3.14
C LYS A 66 -28.14 24.20 3.83
N PRO A 67 -27.44 23.24 3.20
CA PRO A 67 -27.03 22.03 3.89
C PRO A 67 -26.05 22.41 5.01
N SER A 68 -26.23 21.84 6.21
CA SER A 68 -25.33 22.07 7.34
C SER A 68 -23.85 21.92 6.92
N LYS A 69 -22.93 22.74 7.46
CA LYS A 69 -21.50 22.69 7.14
C LYS A 69 -20.94 21.24 7.20
N LEU A 70 -21.44 20.45 8.16
CA LEU A 70 -21.16 19.02 8.30
C LEU A 70 -21.63 18.19 7.10
N LYS A 71 -22.88 18.36 6.63
CA LYS A 71 -23.37 17.68 5.41
C LYS A 71 -22.54 18.05 4.18
N LYS A 72 -22.12 19.32 4.05
CA LYS A 72 -21.28 19.78 2.92
C LYS A 72 -19.86 19.16 2.97
N ILE A 73 -19.22 19.14 4.13
CA ILE A 73 -17.92 18.46 4.33
C ILE A 73 -18.04 16.96 4.07
N LEU A 74 -19.10 16.32 4.56
CA LEU A 74 -19.31 14.88 4.39
C LEU A 74 -19.59 14.52 2.92
N MET A 75 -20.30 15.40 2.18
CA MET A 75 -20.53 15.24 0.74
C MET A 75 -19.26 15.46 -0.08
N LEU A 76 -18.44 16.47 0.26
CA LEU A 76 -17.12 16.69 -0.33
C LEU A 76 -16.16 15.53 -0.07
N LEU A 77 -16.16 14.98 1.15
CA LEU A 77 -15.42 13.76 1.49
C LEU A 77 -15.92 12.58 0.67
N LYS A 78 -17.24 12.38 0.55
CA LYS A 78 -17.86 11.27 -0.20
C LYS A 78 -17.58 11.33 -1.70
N MET A 79 -17.33 12.52 -2.25
CA MET A 79 -16.95 12.74 -3.66
C MET A 79 -15.43 12.81 -3.88
N SER A 80 -14.63 12.78 -2.80
CA SER A 80 -13.18 12.91 -2.88
C SER A 80 -12.51 11.64 -3.43
N SER A 81 -11.33 11.83 -4.01
CA SER A 81 -10.41 10.74 -4.40
C SER A 81 -10.11 9.78 -3.24
N PHE A 82 -10.15 10.27 -1.99
CA PHE A 82 -9.95 9.47 -0.79
C PHE A 82 -11.12 8.52 -0.52
N ALA A 83 -12.38 8.97 -0.68
CA ALA A 83 -13.53 8.08 -0.55
C ALA A 83 -13.59 7.04 -1.67
N LYS A 84 -13.16 7.39 -2.89
CA LYS A 84 -12.99 6.42 -3.98
C LYS A 84 -11.97 5.34 -3.60
N LEU A 85 -10.85 5.74 -3.00
CA LEU A 85 -9.77 4.85 -2.55
C LEU A 85 -10.26 3.87 -1.47
N ILE A 86 -10.94 4.35 -0.43
CA ILE A 86 -11.44 3.49 0.66
C ILE A 86 -12.55 2.55 0.20
N ARG A 87 -13.30 2.89 -0.86
CA ARG A 87 -14.30 1.97 -1.43
C ARG A 87 -13.68 0.87 -2.28
N ASN A 88 -12.44 1.04 -2.72
CA ASN A 88 -11.72 0.05 -3.52
C ASN A 88 -11.25 -1.10 -2.62
N LYS A 89 -11.84 -2.29 -2.81
CA LYS A 89 -11.59 -3.46 -1.97
C LYS A 89 -10.16 -3.96 -2.13
N GLU A 90 -9.63 -3.93 -3.34
CA GLU A 90 -8.27 -4.36 -3.67
C GLU A 90 -7.23 -3.48 -3.00
N PHE A 91 -7.45 -2.16 -3.01
CA PHE A 91 -6.61 -1.21 -2.31
C PHE A 91 -6.64 -1.44 -0.80
N LEU A 92 -7.83 -1.64 -0.22
CA LEU A 92 -7.96 -1.91 1.22
C LEU A 92 -7.24 -3.19 1.63
N ILE A 93 -7.45 -4.30 0.91
CA ILE A 93 -6.77 -5.58 1.18
C ILE A 93 -5.25 -5.41 1.07
N SER A 94 -4.78 -4.75 0.01
CA SER A 94 -3.35 -4.47 -0.19
C SER A 94 -2.76 -3.63 0.94
N SER A 95 -3.51 -2.65 1.43
CA SER A 95 -3.08 -1.77 2.53
C SER A 95 -3.06 -2.49 3.88
N VAL A 96 -4.04 -3.34 4.15
CA VAL A 96 -4.07 -4.19 5.35
C VAL A 96 -2.89 -5.16 5.32
N LEU A 97 -2.63 -5.81 4.19
CA LEU A 97 -1.46 -6.67 4.03
C LEU A 97 -0.16 -5.89 4.22
N TYR A 98 -0.08 -4.64 3.75
CA TYR A 98 1.09 -3.79 4.00
C TYR A 98 1.28 -3.53 5.49
N GLY A 99 0.21 -3.20 6.22
CA GLY A 99 0.23 -3.01 7.67
C GLY A 99 0.69 -4.25 8.44
N PHE A 100 0.14 -5.41 8.12
CA PHE A 100 0.57 -6.66 8.77
C PHE A 100 1.98 -7.08 8.38
N TYR A 101 2.36 -6.88 7.12
CA TYR A 101 3.71 -7.16 6.65
C TYR A 101 4.72 -6.33 7.45
N THR A 102 4.48 -5.03 7.61
CA THR A 102 5.36 -4.17 8.41
C THR A 102 5.32 -4.46 9.90
N LEU A 103 4.17 -4.90 10.42
CA LEU A 103 4.06 -5.33 11.82
C LEU A 103 5.07 -6.42 12.14
N PHE A 104 5.14 -7.48 11.35
CA PHE A 104 6.04 -8.59 11.65
C PHE A 104 7.48 -8.33 11.21
N THR A 105 7.71 -7.62 10.10
CA THR A 105 9.09 -7.36 9.64
C THR A 105 9.80 -6.36 10.54
N VAL A 106 9.14 -5.26 10.90
CA VAL A 106 9.73 -4.24 11.79
C VAL A 106 9.74 -4.75 13.24
N GLY A 107 8.73 -5.51 13.64
CA GLY A 107 8.75 -6.24 14.89
C GLY A 107 9.97 -7.15 15.04
N TYR A 108 10.32 -7.88 13.99
CA TYR A 108 11.53 -8.68 13.94
C TYR A 108 12.82 -7.85 13.94
N GLU A 109 12.86 -6.73 13.21
CA GLU A 109 14.03 -5.82 13.17
C GLU A 109 14.48 -5.36 14.55
N GLU A 110 13.51 -5.08 15.43
CA GLU A 110 13.76 -4.69 16.82
C GLU A 110 13.97 -5.90 17.74
N LEU A 111 13.29 -7.02 17.48
CA LEU A 111 13.43 -8.23 18.28
C LEU A 111 14.81 -8.88 18.14
N PHE A 112 15.35 -8.97 16.92
CA PHE A 112 16.61 -9.65 16.65
C PHE A 112 17.81 -9.12 17.47
N PRO A 113 18.11 -7.80 17.50
CA PRO A 113 19.25 -7.29 18.26
C PRO A 113 19.07 -7.48 19.78
N VAL A 114 17.82 -7.43 20.27
CA VAL A 114 17.51 -7.76 21.67
C VAL A 114 17.82 -9.23 21.96
N PHE A 115 17.39 -10.15 21.09
CA PHE A 115 17.73 -11.56 21.20
C PHE A 115 19.25 -11.82 21.09
N ALA A 116 19.92 -11.16 20.15
CA ALA A 116 21.36 -11.32 19.92
C ALA A 116 22.20 -10.85 21.11
N SER A 117 21.79 -9.75 21.75
CA SER A 117 22.45 -9.22 22.96
C SER A 117 22.05 -9.93 24.26
N THR A 118 20.93 -10.65 24.27
CA THR A 118 20.50 -11.44 25.43
C THR A 118 21.56 -12.47 25.79
N SER A 119 21.85 -12.64 27.08
CA SER A 119 22.92 -13.53 27.53
C SER A 119 22.60 -15.00 27.25
N ILE A 120 23.65 -15.81 27.16
CA ILE A 120 23.58 -17.24 26.84
C ILE A 120 22.74 -18.00 27.90
N GLU A 121 22.75 -17.53 29.16
CA GLU A 121 21.95 -18.11 30.27
C GLU A 121 20.43 -18.00 30.08
N TYR A 122 19.99 -17.10 29.20
CA TYR A 122 18.59 -16.92 28.80
C TYR A 122 18.33 -17.40 27.37
N GLY A 123 19.29 -18.12 26.77
CA GLY A 123 19.17 -18.70 25.43
C GLY A 123 19.41 -17.73 24.27
N GLY A 124 19.93 -16.53 24.55
CA GLY A 124 20.39 -15.57 23.54
C GLY A 124 21.80 -15.86 23.02
N LEU A 125 22.36 -14.94 22.22
CA LEU A 125 23.69 -15.12 21.62
C LEU A 125 24.83 -14.48 22.43
N GLY A 126 24.52 -13.60 23.38
CA GLY A 126 25.52 -12.87 24.18
C GLY A 126 26.43 -11.96 23.35
N MET A 127 25.96 -11.48 22.19
CA MET A 127 26.74 -10.61 21.30
C MET A 127 26.83 -9.19 21.84
N SER A 128 27.98 -8.58 21.66
CA SER A 128 28.18 -7.14 21.91
C SER A 128 27.51 -6.28 20.84
N THR A 129 27.24 -5.01 21.17
CA THR A 129 26.68 -4.03 20.22
C THR A 129 27.53 -3.88 18.96
N SER A 130 28.87 -3.95 19.10
CA SER A 130 29.81 -3.88 17.97
C SER A 130 29.69 -5.08 17.03
N GLU A 131 29.51 -6.29 17.57
CA GLU A 131 29.31 -7.50 16.78
C GLU A 131 27.96 -7.47 16.04
N ILE A 132 26.90 -7.01 16.68
CA ILE A 132 25.59 -6.82 16.03
C ILE A 132 25.69 -5.79 14.90
N GLY A 133 26.40 -4.67 15.14
CA GLY A 133 26.65 -3.66 14.13
C GLY A 133 27.44 -4.19 12.93
N LEU A 134 28.50 -4.98 13.17
CA LEU A 134 29.29 -5.62 12.12
C LEU A 134 28.45 -6.61 11.30
N LEU A 135 27.62 -7.43 11.96
CA LEU A 135 26.70 -8.34 11.29
C LEU A 135 25.75 -7.59 10.36
N TYR A 136 25.13 -6.50 10.84
CA TYR A 136 24.25 -5.68 10.01
C TYR A 136 24.96 -5.01 8.84
N LEU A 137 26.22 -4.60 9.01
CA LEU A 137 27.02 -4.07 7.91
C LEU A 137 27.22 -5.12 6.80
N ILE A 138 27.66 -6.33 7.17
CA ILE A 138 27.87 -7.45 6.23
C ILE A 138 26.57 -7.79 5.49
N VAL A 139 25.47 -7.92 6.26
CA VAL A 139 24.15 -8.26 5.73
C VAL A 139 23.64 -7.18 4.78
N SER A 140 23.86 -5.90 5.09
CA SER A 140 23.39 -4.78 4.25
C SER A 140 24.10 -4.72 2.90
N VAL A 141 25.42 -4.98 2.88
CA VAL A 141 26.17 -5.06 1.62
C VAL A 141 25.67 -6.21 0.75
N ALA A 142 25.49 -7.41 1.34
CA ALA A 142 24.97 -8.57 0.62
C ALA A 142 23.53 -8.34 0.10
N MET A 143 22.67 -7.74 0.93
CA MET A 143 21.29 -7.39 0.57
C MET A 143 21.25 -6.39 -0.59
N PHE A 144 22.10 -5.34 -0.57
CA PHE A 144 22.15 -4.34 -1.62
C PHE A 144 22.49 -4.95 -2.99
N ILE A 145 23.44 -5.89 -3.03
CA ILE A 145 23.79 -6.63 -4.25
C ILE A 145 22.61 -7.50 -4.71
N ALA A 146 22.00 -8.24 -3.78
CA ALA A 146 20.85 -9.10 -4.07
C ALA A 146 19.64 -8.29 -4.61
N GLN A 147 19.43 -7.08 -4.09
CA GLN A 147 18.36 -6.18 -4.52
C GLN A 147 18.44 -5.86 -6.02
N ILE A 148 19.61 -5.42 -6.48
CA ILE A 148 19.81 -4.96 -7.85
C ILE A 148 19.67 -6.12 -8.84
N VAL A 149 20.15 -7.30 -8.48
CA VAL A 149 20.30 -8.42 -9.42
C VAL A 149 19.08 -9.35 -9.42
N PHE A 150 18.50 -9.63 -8.26
CA PHE A 150 17.60 -10.78 -8.08
C PHE A 150 16.12 -10.38 -8.01
N ILE A 151 15.77 -9.35 -7.23
CA ILE A 151 14.36 -9.08 -6.88
C ILE A 151 13.54 -8.68 -8.11
N ASN A 152 14.04 -7.75 -8.93
CA ASN A 152 13.31 -7.32 -10.13
C ASN A 152 13.08 -8.49 -11.09
N LYS A 153 14.11 -9.31 -11.33
CA LYS A 153 14.00 -10.51 -12.19
C LYS A 153 12.99 -11.53 -11.64
N MET A 154 12.96 -11.71 -10.33
CA MET A 154 12.00 -12.59 -9.68
C MET A 154 10.56 -12.09 -9.84
N ILE A 155 10.33 -10.80 -9.63
CA ILE A 155 9.01 -10.19 -9.76
C ILE A 155 8.52 -10.29 -11.20
N ASP A 156 9.37 -10.00 -12.18
CA ASP A 156 9.02 -10.09 -13.60
C ASP A 156 8.69 -11.54 -14.00
N LYS A 157 9.44 -12.52 -13.48
CA LYS A 157 9.25 -13.94 -13.81
C LYS A 157 8.05 -14.58 -13.12
N PHE A 158 7.84 -14.31 -11.83
CA PHE A 158 6.86 -15.03 -11.00
C PHE A 158 5.60 -14.20 -10.68
N GLY A 159 5.66 -12.88 -10.84
CA GLY A 159 4.61 -11.94 -10.45
C GLY A 159 4.63 -11.61 -8.96
N SER A 160 4.21 -10.40 -8.61
CA SER A 160 4.22 -9.88 -7.24
C SER A 160 3.42 -10.75 -6.26
N LYS A 161 2.28 -11.33 -6.66
CA LYS A 161 1.49 -12.23 -5.80
C LYS A 161 2.29 -13.42 -5.27
N LYS A 162 2.97 -14.14 -6.16
CA LYS A 162 3.75 -15.32 -5.76
C LYS A 162 4.94 -14.90 -4.91
N ILE A 163 5.62 -13.81 -5.28
CA ILE A 163 6.75 -13.29 -4.52
C ILE A 163 6.33 -12.87 -3.12
N PHE A 164 5.18 -12.21 -2.94
CA PHE A 164 4.68 -11.83 -1.61
C PHE A 164 4.40 -13.03 -0.72
N ILE A 165 3.73 -14.06 -1.24
CA ILE A 165 3.43 -15.28 -0.48
C ILE A 165 4.73 -16.02 -0.14
N SER A 166 5.59 -16.26 -1.13
CA SER A 166 6.85 -16.97 -0.92
C SER A 166 7.77 -16.24 0.04
N SER A 167 7.90 -14.92 -0.08
CA SER A 167 8.70 -14.11 0.85
C SER A 167 8.17 -14.16 2.27
N SER A 168 6.85 -14.03 2.45
CA SER A 168 6.21 -14.12 3.77
C SER A 168 6.45 -15.49 4.42
N LEU A 169 6.31 -16.58 3.66
CA LEU A 169 6.55 -17.94 4.14
C LEU A 169 8.02 -18.23 4.44
N ILE A 170 8.94 -17.81 3.55
CA ILE A 170 10.38 -17.96 3.77
C ILE A 170 10.77 -17.19 5.03
N PHE A 171 10.36 -15.92 5.15
CA PHE A 171 10.61 -15.10 6.34
C PHE A 171 10.09 -15.80 7.59
N GLY A 172 8.82 -16.19 7.62
CA GLY A 172 8.20 -16.87 8.76
C GLY A 172 8.92 -18.15 9.16
N SER A 173 9.28 -19.00 8.18
CA SER A 173 9.95 -20.28 8.42
C SER A 173 11.34 -20.12 9.04
N LEU A 174 12.01 -19.00 8.80
CA LEU A 174 13.32 -18.70 9.37
C LEU A 174 13.23 -18.23 10.83
N MET A 175 12.07 -17.74 11.29
CA MET A 175 11.94 -17.17 12.64
C MET A 175 12.24 -18.20 13.74
N PRO A 176 11.63 -19.40 13.77
CA PRO A 176 11.94 -20.40 14.79
C PRO A 176 13.38 -20.94 14.71
N MET A 177 14.04 -20.79 13.56
CA MET A 177 15.43 -21.21 13.37
C MET A 177 16.41 -20.29 14.09
N ILE A 178 16.05 -19.03 14.35
CA ILE A 178 16.95 -18.05 14.95
C ILE A 178 17.36 -18.43 16.38
N PRO A 179 16.43 -18.77 17.29
CA PRO A 179 16.83 -19.24 18.62
C PRO A 179 17.54 -20.59 18.62
N LEU A 180 17.48 -21.38 17.55
CA LEU A 180 18.28 -22.62 17.42
C LEU A 180 19.76 -22.32 17.15
N ILE A 181 20.09 -21.15 16.59
CA ILE A 181 21.49 -20.74 16.32
C ILE A 181 22.29 -20.64 17.62
N SER A 182 21.65 -20.33 18.77
CA SER A 182 22.34 -20.24 20.07
C SER A 182 22.93 -21.57 20.56
N ILE A 183 22.53 -22.71 19.97
CA ILE A 183 23.10 -24.03 20.27
C ILE A 183 24.53 -24.17 19.71
N ILE A 184 24.88 -23.37 18.69
CA ILE A 184 26.18 -23.46 18.01
C ILE A 184 27.27 -22.85 18.89
N LYS A 185 28.13 -23.69 19.47
CA LYS A 185 29.24 -23.26 20.33
C LYS A 185 30.46 -22.74 19.57
N ASN A 186 30.66 -23.21 18.34
CA ASN A 186 31.80 -22.76 17.52
C ASN A 186 31.49 -21.37 16.95
N LYS A 187 32.28 -20.37 17.35
CA LYS A 187 32.07 -18.96 16.95
C LYS A 187 32.07 -18.78 15.43
N THR A 188 33.01 -19.39 14.71
CA THR A 188 33.09 -19.25 13.25
C THR A 188 31.85 -19.80 12.56
N PHE A 189 31.39 -20.99 12.95
CA PHE A 189 30.16 -21.57 12.40
C PHE A 189 28.92 -20.76 12.77
N LEU A 190 28.85 -20.23 13.99
CA LEU A 190 27.77 -19.33 14.41
C LEU A 190 27.71 -18.12 13.50
N TRP A 191 28.83 -17.44 13.27
CA TRP A 191 28.89 -16.26 12.41
C TRP A 191 28.49 -16.56 10.96
N ILE A 192 28.94 -17.69 10.40
CA ILE A 192 28.58 -18.10 9.03
C ILE A 192 27.08 -18.35 8.94
N ILE A 193 26.52 -19.18 9.81
CA ILE A 193 25.10 -19.55 9.78
C ILE A 193 24.21 -18.34 10.07
N LEU A 194 24.59 -17.50 11.05
CA LEU A 194 23.89 -16.29 11.39
C LEU A 194 23.88 -15.29 10.23
N SER A 195 25.02 -15.11 9.55
CA SER A 195 25.11 -14.23 8.39
C SER A 195 24.22 -14.72 7.24
N ILE A 196 24.26 -16.01 6.92
CA ILE A 196 23.40 -16.61 5.88
C ILE A 196 21.92 -16.45 6.24
N ASN A 197 21.55 -16.72 7.49
CA ASN A 197 20.19 -16.57 7.98
C ASN A 197 19.73 -15.10 7.83
N GLN A 198 20.51 -14.13 8.34
CA GLN A 198 20.15 -12.72 8.28
C GLN A 198 20.06 -12.19 6.85
N VAL A 199 20.98 -12.58 5.96
CA VAL A 199 20.89 -12.21 4.53
C VAL A 199 19.59 -12.74 3.91
N THR A 200 19.26 -14.01 4.17
CA THR A 200 18.04 -14.62 3.62
C THR A 200 16.78 -13.94 4.17
N VAL A 201 16.76 -13.64 5.47
CA VAL A 201 15.67 -12.88 6.11
C VAL A 201 15.50 -11.51 5.46
N ARG A 202 16.58 -10.74 5.26
CA ARG A 202 16.51 -9.41 4.63
C ARG A 202 16.04 -9.45 3.17
N ILE A 203 16.50 -10.44 2.40
CA ILE A 203 16.05 -10.64 1.01
C ILE A 203 14.55 -10.96 0.98
N ALA A 204 14.08 -11.85 1.86
CA ALA A 204 12.66 -12.17 1.97
C ALA A 204 11.84 -10.92 2.34
N MET A 205 12.24 -10.21 3.40
CA MET A 205 11.61 -8.97 3.83
C MET A 205 11.45 -7.99 2.67
N MET A 206 12.55 -7.67 1.98
CA MET A 206 12.55 -6.68 0.90
C MET A 206 11.73 -7.14 -0.32
N SER A 207 11.75 -8.43 -0.64
CA SER A 207 10.95 -8.99 -1.72
C SER A 207 9.45 -8.80 -1.48
N GLY A 208 8.97 -9.08 -0.26
CA GLY A 208 7.56 -8.85 0.08
C GLY A 208 7.21 -7.37 0.22
N PHE A 209 8.11 -6.52 0.71
CA PHE A 209 7.94 -5.06 0.66
C PHE A 209 7.74 -4.56 -0.78
N THR A 210 8.56 -5.05 -1.71
CA THR A 210 8.45 -4.67 -3.12
C THR A 210 7.11 -5.15 -3.69
N ALA A 211 6.74 -6.40 -3.42
CA ALA A 211 5.50 -6.98 -3.93
C ALA A 211 4.23 -6.29 -3.37
N VAL A 212 4.20 -5.92 -2.08
CA VAL A 212 3.03 -5.24 -1.51
C VAL A 212 2.88 -3.80 -2.03
N ASN A 213 3.99 -3.09 -2.25
CA ASN A 213 3.96 -1.78 -2.91
C ASN A 213 3.45 -1.89 -4.35
N ILE A 214 3.75 -2.99 -5.06
CA ILE A 214 3.15 -3.26 -6.38
C ILE A 214 1.64 -3.45 -6.26
N PHE A 215 1.14 -4.17 -5.25
CA PHE A 215 -0.32 -4.31 -5.06
C PHE A 215 -1.01 -2.97 -4.82
N ILE A 216 -0.43 -2.11 -3.98
CA ILE A 216 -0.93 -0.75 -3.74
C ILE A 216 -1.02 0.02 -5.05
N ASN A 217 0.07 0.08 -5.81
CA ASN A 217 0.13 0.83 -7.07
C ASN A 217 -0.81 0.27 -8.15
N ASN A 218 -0.94 -1.05 -8.24
CA ASN A 218 -1.78 -1.70 -9.26
C ASN A 218 -3.26 -1.77 -8.88
N SER A 219 -3.60 -1.51 -7.61
CA SER A 219 -4.99 -1.50 -7.15
C SER A 219 -5.74 -0.23 -7.55
N VAL A 220 -5.05 0.83 -7.97
CA VAL A 220 -5.63 2.15 -8.26
C VAL A 220 -5.28 2.63 -9.67
N GLU A 221 -5.99 3.66 -10.12
CA GLU A 221 -5.64 4.41 -11.34
C GLU A 221 -4.38 5.26 -11.11
N SER A 222 -3.67 5.56 -12.20
CA SER A 222 -2.36 6.23 -12.14
C SER A 222 -2.39 7.59 -11.46
N ASP A 223 -3.48 8.33 -11.61
CA ASP A 223 -3.73 9.63 -10.97
C ASP A 223 -3.87 9.54 -9.44
N LEU A 224 -4.29 8.38 -8.93
CA LEU A 224 -4.48 8.12 -7.50
C LEU A 224 -3.30 7.44 -6.81
N THR A 225 -2.26 7.03 -7.55
CA THR A 225 -1.10 6.30 -7.00
C THR A 225 -0.41 7.04 -5.87
N GLY A 226 -0.21 8.36 -5.97
CA GLY A 226 0.40 9.16 -4.91
C GLY A 226 -0.41 9.11 -3.60
N LEU A 227 -1.73 9.29 -3.69
CA LEU A 227 -2.64 9.19 -2.55
C LEU A 227 -2.66 7.78 -1.96
N ALA A 228 -2.70 6.76 -2.82
CA ALA A 228 -2.66 5.35 -2.43
C ALA A 228 -1.41 5.00 -1.63
N ASN A 229 -0.23 5.45 -2.08
CA ASN A 229 1.02 5.25 -1.33
C ASN A 229 1.02 6.00 -0.01
N GLY A 230 0.48 7.23 0.06
CA GLY A 230 0.38 7.98 1.30
C GLY A 230 -0.51 7.29 2.35
N VAL A 231 -1.68 6.80 1.93
CA VAL A 231 -2.61 6.06 2.80
C VAL A 231 -2.03 4.70 3.18
N GLY A 232 -1.48 3.95 2.22
CA GLY A 232 -0.83 2.67 2.48
C GLY A 232 0.36 2.80 3.44
N MET A 233 1.19 3.84 3.29
CA MET A 233 2.28 4.14 4.21
C MET A 233 1.77 4.49 5.61
N SER A 234 0.66 5.22 5.72
CA SER A 234 0.05 5.54 7.02
C SER A 234 -0.39 4.26 7.76
N ILE A 235 -1.04 3.33 7.05
CA ILE A 235 -1.43 2.02 7.60
C ILE A 235 -0.20 1.20 7.96
N SER A 236 0.83 1.22 7.11
CA SER A 236 2.11 0.58 7.36
C SER A 236 2.79 1.09 8.64
N CYS A 237 2.74 2.40 8.92
CA CYS A 237 3.26 2.98 10.17
C CYS A 237 2.54 2.46 11.42
N ILE A 238 1.23 2.19 11.36
CA ILE A 238 0.52 1.54 12.48
C ILE A 238 1.16 0.19 12.78
N GLY A 239 1.43 -0.61 11.75
CA GLY A 239 2.17 -1.87 11.89
C GLY A 239 3.56 -1.67 12.50
N ARG A 240 4.31 -0.66 12.04
CA ARG A 240 5.64 -0.32 12.57
C ARG A 240 5.62 0.09 14.05
N SER A 241 4.55 0.71 14.52
CA SER A 241 4.41 1.05 15.94
C SER A 241 4.02 -0.16 16.80
N ILE A 242 3.14 -1.02 16.30
CA ILE A 242 2.64 -2.18 17.06
C ILE A 242 3.68 -3.31 17.11
N GLY A 243 4.43 -3.54 16.03
CA GLY A 243 5.38 -4.65 15.91
C GLY A 243 6.38 -4.70 17.07
N PRO A 244 7.28 -3.71 17.22
CA PRO A 244 8.27 -3.70 18.29
C PRO A 244 7.65 -3.76 19.70
N ALA A 245 6.58 -3.00 19.93
CA ALA A 245 5.90 -2.96 21.22
C ALA A 245 5.34 -4.35 21.61
N SER A 246 4.74 -5.06 20.66
CA SER A 246 4.15 -6.39 20.90
C SER A 246 5.23 -7.47 21.01
N PHE A 247 6.05 -7.68 19.99
CA PHE A 247 7.03 -8.78 19.98
C PHE A 247 8.14 -8.59 21.02
N GLY A 248 8.57 -7.36 21.30
CA GLY A 248 9.54 -7.06 22.35
C GLY A 248 8.99 -7.35 23.75
N SER A 249 7.74 -6.95 24.03
CA SER A 249 7.07 -7.26 25.31
C SER A 249 6.87 -8.76 25.49
N LEU A 250 6.43 -9.45 24.44
CA LEU A 250 6.23 -10.90 24.47
C LEU A 250 7.55 -11.66 24.62
N PHE A 251 8.64 -11.15 24.05
CA PHE A 251 9.97 -11.75 24.21
C PHE A 251 10.46 -11.57 25.64
N SER A 252 10.33 -10.37 26.19
CA SER A 252 10.67 -10.10 27.59
C SER A 252 9.87 -11.00 28.55
N TRP A 253 8.56 -11.17 28.30
CA TRP A 253 7.73 -12.12 29.03
C TRP A 253 8.21 -13.57 28.87
N SER A 254 8.63 -13.98 27.68
CA SER A 254 9.07 -15.35 27.44
C SER A 254 10.43 -15.66 28.09
N LEU A 255 11.32 -14.66 28.22
CA LEU A 255 12.56 -14.77 28.99
C LEU A 255 12.31 -14.98 30.49
N ALA A 256 11.32 -14.27 31.06
CA ALA A 256 10.90 -14.47 32.45
C ALA A 256 10.34 -15.88 32.70
N ASN A 257 9.87 -16.55 31.64
CA ASN A 257 9.32 -17.90 31.69
C ASN A 257 10.26 -18.96 31.09
N LYS A 258 11.58 -18.74 31.11
CA LYS A 258 12.57 -19.65 30.47
C LYS A 258 12.48 -21.12 30.89
N GLY A 259 11.97 -21.41 32.09
CA GLY A 259 11.77 -22.77 32.61
C GLY A 259 10.55 -23.50 32.03
N ARG A 260 9.71 -22.84 31.22
CA ARG A 260 8.57 -23.48 30.55
C ARG A 260 9.00 -24.24 29.30
N SER A 261 8.22 -25.27 28.97
CA SER A 261 8.42 -26.05 27.75
C SER A 261 8.23 -25.20 26.50
N PHE A 262 8.86 -25.66 25.41
CA PHE A 262 8.63 -25.11 24.07
C PHE A 262 7.12 -25.05 23.75
N PRO A 263 6.62 -23.97 23.12
CA PRO A 263 7.34 -22.78 22.64
C PRO A 263 7.32 -21.60 23.62
N PHE A 264 6.93 -21.76 24.89
CA PHE A 264 6.67 -20.64 25.83
C PHE A 264 7.92 -20.02 26.50
N ASN A 265 9.11 -20.36 25.99
CA ASN A 265 10.43 -19.86 26.39
C ASN A 265 10.97 -18.88 25.33
N GLN A 266 12.30 -18.75 25.13
CA GLN A 266 12.86 -17.77 24.16
C GLN A 266 12.36 -17.92 22.71
N TYR A 267 11.70 -19.05 22.36
CA TYR A 267 11.14 -19.30 21.04
C TYR A 267 9.77 -18.64 20.81
N PHE A 268 9.09 -18.19 21.87
CA PHE A 268 7.68 -17.78 21.80
C PHE A 268 7.42 -16.67 20.79
N SER A 269 8.14 -15.54 20.88
CA SER A 269 7.95 -14.41 19.98
C SER A 269 8.27 -14.77 18.53
N PHE A 270 9.30 -15.59 18.29
CA PHE A 270 9.66 -16.05 16.96
C PHE A 270 8.60 -16.98 16.36
N PHE A 271 8.03 -17.87 17.17
CA PHE A 271 6.93 -18.73 16.74
C PHE A 271 5.64 -17.94 16.49
N LEU A 272 5.37 -16.91 17.29
CA LEU A 272 4.24 -16.03 17.05
C LEU A 272 4.38 -15.27 15.73
N ILE A 273 5.59 -14.79 15.40
CA ILE A 273 5.87 -14.19 14.09
C ILE A 273 5.56 -15.20 12.97
N LEU A 274 5.98 -16.46 13.10
CA LEU A 274 5.62 -17.51 12.14
C LEU A 274 4.09 -17.62 11.97
N VAL A 275 3.33 -17.70 13.06
CA VAL A 275 1.86 -17.78 13.00
C VAL A 275 1.26 -16.57 12.27
N VAL A 276 1.72 -15.35 12.58
CA VAL A 276 1.27 -14.13 11.91
C VAL A 276 1.59 -14.17 10.41
N THR A 277 2.79 -14.61 10.03
CA THR A 277 3.20 -14.69 8.61
C THR A 277 2.42 -15.74 7.82
N ILE A 278 2.02 -16.85 8.46
CA ILE A 278 1.11 -17.83 7.86
C ILE A 278 -0.26 -17.18 7.65
N GLY A 279 -0.79 -16.46 8.63
CA GLY A 279 -2.05 -15.73 8.50
C GLY A 279 -2.02 -14.72 7.35
N VAL A 280 -0.94 -13.95 7.21
CA VAL A 280 -0.75 -13.00 6.10
C VAL A 280 -0.68 -13.74 4.75
N SER A 281 0.02 -14.86 4.69
CA SER A 281 0.10 -15.69 3.49
C SER A 281 -1.27 -16.24 3.09
N LEU A 282 -2.09 -16.66 4.07
CA LEU A 282 -3.46 -17.12 3.85
C LEU A 282 -4.36 -16.01 3.29
N ILE A 283 -4.31 -14.82 3.89
CA ILE A 283 -5.07 -13.65 3.40
C ILE A 283 -4.64 -13.27 1.98
N SER A 284 -3.35 -13.42 1.67
CA SER A 284 -2.80 -13.11 0.34
C SER A 284 -3.33 -13.99 -0.78
N PHE A 285 -3.90 -15.17 -0.48
CA PHE A 285 -4.56 -15.98 -1.51
C PHE A 285 -5.80 -15.29 -2.07
N TYR A 286 -6.48 -14.44 -1.30
CA TYR A 286 -7.63 -13.65 -1.74
C TYR A 286 -7.26 -12.46 -2.64
N ILE A 287 -5.97 -12.08 -2.73
CA ILE A 287 -5.55 -11.06 -3.69
C ILE A 287 -5.80 -11.54 -5.12
N PRO A 288 -6.49 -10.77 -5.97
CA PRO A 288 -6.73 -11.19 -7.34
C PRO A 288 -5.43 -11.09 -8.16
N LYS A 289 -5.20 -12.07 -9.05
CA LYS A 289 -3.96 -12.19 -9.85
C LYS A 289 -3.71 -10.99 -10.77
N PHE A 290 -4.74 -10.20 -11.11
CA PHE A 290 -4.58 -9.03 -11.96
C PHE A 290 -3.74 -7.93 -11.30
N LEU A 291 -3.62 -7.89 -9.96
CA LEU A 291 -2.72 -6.95 -9.28
C LEU A 291 -1.23 -7.21 -9.56
N ASN A 292 -0.89 -8.27 -10.28
CA ASN A 292 0.46 -8.45 -10.83
C ASN A 292 0.77 -7.47 -11.98
N LYS A 293 -0.26 -6.87 -12.60
CA LYS A 293 -0.11 -5.95 -13.72
C LYS A 293 -0.71 -4.59 -13.35
N LYS A 294 -0.07 -3.53 -13.84
CA LYS A 294 -0.58 -2.16 -13.66
C LYS A 294 -1.94 -2.02 -14.34
N LYS A 295 -2.87 -1.34 -13.68
CA LYS A 295 -4.14 -0.92 -14.29
C LYS A 295 -3.80 0.12 -15.37
N ILE A 296 -3.89 -0.28 -16.65
CA ILE A 296 -3.71 0.61 -17.79
C ILE A 296 -5.10 1.16 -18.11
N GLU A 297 -5.26 2.49 -18.14
CA GLU A 297 -6.46 3.10 -18.72
C GLU A 297 -6.60 2.60 -20.15
N SER A 298 -7.74 2.00 -20.48
CA SER A 298 -8.07 1.79 -21.90
C SER A 298 -8.10 3.17 -22.54
N VAL A 299 -7.05 3.54 -23.27
CA VAL A 299 -7.11 4.62 -24.22
C VAL A 299 -8.24 4.25 -25.15
N GLN A 300 -9.40 4.88 -24.95
CA GLN A 300 -10.51 4.80 -25.86
C GLN A 300 -9.97 5.41 -27.15
N LYS A 301 -9.47 4.57 -28.07
CA LYS A 301 -9.15 4.98 -29.43
C LYS A 301 -10.47 5.46 -30.01
N SER A 302 -10.70 6.76 -29.92
CA SER A 302 -11.67 7.44 -30.77
C SER A 302 -11.15 7.25 -32.19
N THR A 303 -11.52 6.15 -32.83
CA THR A 303 -11.30 5.97 -34.27
C THR A 303 -12.21 7.00 -34.93
N VAL A 304 -11.67 8.19 -35.18
CA VAL A 304 -12.32 9.18 -36.05
C VAL A 304 -12.19 8.62 -37.46
N THR A 305 -13.21 7.92 -37.92
CA THR A 305 -13.32 7.50 -39.32
C THR A 305 -13.60 8.75 -40.15
N LEU A 306 -12.55 9.34 -40.72
CA LEU A 306 -12.70 10.40 -41.72
C LEU A 306 -13.20 9.75 -43.02
N THR A 307 -14.52 9.75 -43.24
CA THR A 307 -15.09 9.48 -44.55
C THR A 307 -14.91 10.71 -45.43
N THR A 308 -13.85 10.73 -46.24
CA THR A 308 -13.75 11.69 -47.35
C THR A 308 -14.65 11.21 -48.48
N SER A 309 -15.80 11.85 -48.67
CA SER A 309 -16.58 11.71 -49.91
C SER A 309 -15.89 12.52 -51.00
N VAL A 310 -15.27 11.83 -51.96
CA VAL A 310 -14.78 12.43 -53.19
C VAL A 310 -16.01 12.73 -54.05
N TYR A 311 -16.30 14.02 -54.27
CA TYR A 311 -17.25 14.44 -55.30
C TYR A 311 -16.50 14.44 -56.63
N GLU A 312 -16.87 13.53 -57.53
CA GLU A 312 -16.50 13.62 -58.95
C GLU A 312 -17.37 14.71 -59.60
N LEU A 313 -16.71 15.63 -60.31
CA LEU A 313 -17.30 16.73 -61.07
C LEU A 313 -17.78 16.28 -62.45
#